data_AF-A0A2Y9QF04-F1
#
_entry.id   AF-A0A2Y9QF04-F1
#
_cell.length_a   1.000
_cell.length_b   1.000
_cell.length_c   1.000
_cell.angle_alpha   90.00
_cell.angle_beta   90.00
_cell.angle_gamma   90.00
#
_symmetry.space_group_name_H-M   'P 1'
#
loop_
_entity.id
_entity.type
_entity.pdbx_description
1 polymer ?
#
loop_
_entity_poly.entity_id
_entity_poly.type
_entity_poly.pdbx_seq_one_letter_code
_entity_poly.pdbx_strand_id
1 'polypeptide(L)'
;MATCSDDDAVPVHPFSREAKRIVALPAADRHRLGLAMLYSPEMRRKRTIRTLCMTVLAAVFPTFKGPVVKVKPVIDGQTVTWQMQLYGTPLLSIPEVPDDPEHRLGLYHATLNILVALFKDSRDNSHMRTAENRFKAFKAAVNTDMEHTPYPAINVSAYVIYLSLQPWCHRVLRRILSTKFTGPAEQMMVQVHMVARWSQMTTLNAIKRFLNECDSSLILIPEVKEEIPKFHEAYERLREKTGEWFPYAKAIKHPEAQKVKTAAFPNLASAALYHAAETTPTMRNYRAGKHIRGGLPETTLKSAFERKISREERATLYSSGITGEVSDQVSQSPTEAESSMDDD
;
A
#
# COMPACT_ATOMS: atom_id res chain seq x y z
N MET A 1 -35.92 2.01 60.35
CA MET A 1 -35.21 3.22 59.90
C MET A 1 -34.61 2.91 58.55
N ALA A 2 -34.99 3.69 57.55
CA ALA A 2 -34.58 3.59 56.17
C ALA A 2 -33.13 4.05 55.98
N THR A 3 -32.45 3.50 54.98
CA THR A 3 -31.88 4.25 53.84
C THR A 3 -31.53 3.29 52.70
N CYS A 4 -32.11 3.54 51.53
CA CYS A 4 -31.71 3.03 50.24
C CYS A 4 -30.36 3.61 49.81
N SER A 5 -29.58 2.84 49.03
CA SER A 5 -29.01 3.31 47.77
C SER A 5 -28.61 2.11 46.92
N ASP A 6 -29.30 1.93 45.80
CA ASP A 6 -28.92 1.05 44.70
C ASP A 6 -27.62 1.58 44.06
N ASP A 7 -26.60 0.73 43.96
CA ASP A 7 -25.42 0.97 43.13
C ASP A 7 -25.64 0.29 41.77
N ASP A 8 -26.10 1.09 40.81
CA ASP A 8 -26.14 0.76 39.39
C ASP A 8 -24.73 0.87 38.77
N ALA A 9 -24.28 -0.26 38.20
CA ALA A 9 -23.44 -0.45 37.02
C ALA A 9 -22.18 0.43 36.78
N VAL A 10 -21.04 -0.25 36.54
CA VAL A 10 -20.39 -0.24 35.21
C VAL A 10 -19.71 -1.59 34.95
N PRO A 11 -19.99 -2.28 33.82
CA PRO A 11 -19.18 -3.41 33.37
C PRO A 11 -17.79 -2.91 32.95
N VAL A 12 -16.75 -3.37 33.65
CA VAL A 12 -15.36 -3.08 33.29
C VAL A 12 -15.08 -3.70 31.91
N HIS A 13 -15.02 -2.84 30.89
CA HIS A 13 -14.68 -3.22 29.53
C HIS A 13 -13.26 -3.82 29.51
N PRO A 14 -13.01 -4.97 28.84
CA PRO A 14 -11.70 -5.66 28.83
C PRO A 14 -10.55 -4.89 28.15
N PHE A 15 -10.75 -3.62 27.77
CA PHE A 15 -9.75 -2.76 27.14
C PHE A 15 -9.16 -1.67 28.06
N SER A 16 -9.50 -1.65 29.35
CA SER A 16 -9.09 -0.56 30.27
C SER A 16 -7.80 -0.82 31.08
N ARG A 17 -7.18 -2.00 30.98
CA ARG A 17 -5.91 -2.31 31.66
C ARG A 17 -4.76 -2.60 30.69
N GLU A 18 -4.36 -1.62 29.90
CA GLU A 18 -3.02 -1.61 29.28
C GLU A 18 -2.55 -0.21 28.85
N ALA A 19 -2.95 0.82 29.60
CA ALA A 19 -2.33 2.14 29.52
C ALA A 19 -0.98 2.14 30.25
N LYS A 20 0.07 1.67 29.55
CA LYS A 20 1.51 2.03 29.68
C LYS A 20 2.38 0.88 29.13
N ARG A 21 2.42 0.75 27.81
CA ARG A 21 3.64 0.31 27.12
C ARG A 21 4.08 1.44 26.20
N ILE A 22 4.94 2.32 26.71
CA ILE A 22 5.82 3.08 25.84
C ILE A 22 6.76 2.03 25.24
N VAL A 23 6.42 1.52 24.06
CA VAL A 23 7.32 0.63 23.32
C VAL A 23 8.48 1.50 22.86
N ALA A 24 9.56 1.51 23.63
CA ALA A 24 10.80 2.14 23.21
C ALA A 24 11.17 1.58 21.82
N LEU A 25 11.35 2.46 20.84
CA LEU A 25 11.82 2.06 19.51
C LEU A 25 13.14 1.30 19.70
N PRO A 26 13.22 0.03 19.29
CA PRO A 26 14.35 -0.82 19.64
C PRO A 26 15.66 -0.21 19.14
N ALA A 27 16.71 -0.26 19.95
CA ALA A 27 18.05 0.13 19.55
C ALA A 27 18.67 -1.02 18.74
N ALA A 28 19.05 -0.77 17.48
CA ALA A 28 19.91 -1.68 16.74
C ALA A 28 21.14 -0.91 16.26
N ASP A 29 22.34 -1.48 16.41
CA ASP A 29 23.61 -0.88 15.97
C ASP A 29 23.62 -0.47 14.48
N ARG A 30 22.70 -1.02 13.69
CA ARG A 30 22.51 -0.73 12.26
C ARG A 30 21.79 0.59 11.99
N HIS A 31 21.13 1.19 12.99
CA HIS A 31 20.42 2.46 12.84
C HIS A 31 21.37 3.59 12.50
N ARG A 32 22.57 3.62 13.08
CA ARG A 32 23.49 4.74 12.95
C ARG A 32 23.90 5.03 11.49
N LEU A 33 24.07 3.99 10.67
CA LEU A 33 24.33 4.19 9.23
C LEU A 33 23.08 4.68 8.48
N GLY A 34 21.91 4.14 8.81
CA GLY A 34 20.63 4.63 8.28
C GLY A 34 20.42 6.10 8.63
N LEU A 35 20.69 6.47 9.87
CA LEU A 35 20.63 7.84 10.38
C LEU A 35 21.63 8.74 9.68
N ALA A 36 22.89 8.33 9.54
CA ALA A 36 23.88 9.09 8.79
C ALA A 36 23.46 9.30 7.33
N MET A 37 22.94 8.27 6.66
CA MET A 37 22.43 8.40 5.29
C MET A 37 21.18 9.27 5.20
N LEU A 38 20.32 9.25 6.23
CA LEU A 38 19.09 10.02 6.26
C LEU A 38 19.35 11.48 6.62
N TYR A 39 20.22 11.80 7.56
CA TYR A 39 20.35 13.15 8.10
C TYR A 39 21.59 13.90 7.60
N SER A 40 22.65 13.23 7.12
CA SER A 40 23.85 13.93 6.61
C SER A 40 23.74 14.24 5.10
N PRO A 41 23.74 15.54 4.71
CA PRO A 41 23.76 15.92 3.30
C PRO A 41 25.04 15.46 2.57
N GLU A 42 26.15 15.36 3.29
CA GLU A 42 27.42 14.89 2.73
C GLU A 42 27.35 13.40 2.34
N MET A 43 26.80 12.57 3.24
CA MET A 43 26.62 11.14 2.97
C MET A 43 25.67 10.91 1.79
N ARG A 44 24.57 11.67 1.72
CA ARG A 44 23.62 11.60 0.61
C ARG A 44 24.25 11.95 -0.73
N ARG A 45 25.03 13.04 -0.80
CA ARG A 45 25.70 13.48 -2.05
C ARG A 45 26.67 12.45 -2.61
N LYS A 46 27.32 11.67 -1.74
CA LYS A 46 28.32 10.66 -2.14
C LYS A 46 27.72 9.30 -2.52
N ARG A 47 26.38 9.16 -2.52
CA ARG A 47 25.70 7.86 -2.65
C ARG A 47 24.56 7.90 -3.65
N THR A 48 24.32 6.74 -4.25
CA THR A 48 23.16 6.56 -5.12
C THR A 48 21.89 6.46 -4.28
N ILE A 49 20.76 6.91 -4.85
CA ILE A 49 19.43 6.76 -4.25
C ILE A 49 19.13 5.30 -3.86
N ARG A 50 19.60 4.34 -4.66
CA ARG A 50 19.52 2.90 -4.35
C ARG A 50 20.20 2.56 -3.03
N THR A 51 21.40 3.07 -2.83
CA THR A 51 22.18 2.80 -1.60
C THR A 51 21.48 3.41 -0.40
N LEU A 52 20.98 4.64 -0.53
CA LEU A 52 20.19 5.32 0.51
C LEU A 52 18.96 4.49 0.90
N CYS A 53 18.08 4.15 -0.05
CA CYS A 53 16.85 3.42 0.22
C CYS A 53 17.12 2.04 0.84
N MET A 54 18.07 1.27 0.29
CA MET A 54 18.43 -0.04 0.84
C MET A 54 19.00 0.05 2.26
N THR A 55 19.76 1.11 2.56
CA THR A 55 20.34 1.30 3.90
C THR A 55 19.27 1.67 4.91
N VAL A 56 18.35 2.59 4.55
CA VAL A 56 17.21 2.96 5.40
C VAL A 56 16.31 1.75 5.66
N LEU A 57 15.97 0.98 4.63
CA LEU A 57 15.19 -0.26 4.78
C LEU A 57 15.89 -1.27 5.68
N ALA A 58 17.20 -1.48 5.53
CA ALA A 58 17.97 -2.42 6.35
C ALA A 58 18.18 -1.95 7.80
N ALA A 59 18.06 -0.65 8.06
CA ALA A 59 18.08 -0.10 9.41
C ALA A 59 16.82 -0.52 10.18
N VAL A 60 15.64 -0.38 9.57
CA VAL A 60 14.36 -0.76 10.21
C VAL A 60 14.10 -2.27 10.14
N PHE A 61 14.62 -2.95 9.12
CA PHE A 61 14.43 -4.38 8.92
C PHE A 61 15.78 -5.12 8.88
N PRO A 62 16.26 -5.62 10.04
CA PRO A 62 17.55 -6.30 10.12
C PRO A 62 17.65 -7.57 9.25
N THR A 63 16.52 -8.15 8.87
CA THR A 63 16.42 -9.30 7.95
C THR A 63 16.82 -8.95 6.52
N PHE A 64 16.83 -7.66 6.15
CA PHE A 64 17.30 -7.20 4.86
C PHE A 64 18.82 -6.99 4.89
N LYS A 65 19.51 -7.56 3.90
CA LYS A 65 20.95 -7.31 3.74
C LYS A 65 21.15 -5.85 3.33
N GLY A 66 21.85 -5.09 4.17
CA GLY A 66 22.30 -3.75 3.82
C GLY A 66 23.29 -3.78 2.64
N PRO A 67 23.40 -2.69 1.87
CA PRO A 67 24.42 -2.60 0.82
C PRO A 67 25.80 -2.61 1.45
N VAL A 68 26.75 -3.30 0.82
CA VAL A 68 28.18 -3.15 1.16
C VAL A 68 28.64 -1.82 0.61
N VAL A 69 28.72 -0.80 1.47
CA VAL A 69 29.17 0.53 1.09
C VAL A 69 30.69 0.55 1.11
N LYS A 70 31.32 0.42 -0.06
CA LYS A 70 32.77 0.64 -0.22
C LYS A 70 33.03 2.14 -0.38
N VAL A 71 33.79 2.73 0.52
CA VAL A 71 34.31 4.09 0.38
C VAL A 71 35.82 4.01 0.50
N LYS A 72 36.54 4.92 -0.16
CA LYS A 72 37.97 5.11 0.06
C LYS A 72 38.12 6.20 1.12
N PRO A 73 38.67 5.92 2.31
CA PRO A 73 39.07 6.98 3.22
C PRO A 73 40.26 7.73 2.62
N VAL A 74 40.38 9.00 2.95
CA VAL A 74 41.60 9.78 2.74
C VAL A 74 42.33 9.76 4.07
N ILE A 75 43.17 8.75 4.26
CA ILE A 75 44.22 8.73 5.27
C ILE A 75 45.47 8.30 4.53
N ASP A 76 46.40 9.23 4.34
CA ASP A 76 47.79 9.02 3.90
C ASP A 76 48.04 7.81 2.99
N GLY A 77 47.53 7.87 1.77
CA GLY A 77 48.00 7.02 0.67
C GLY A 77 47.71 5.52 0.75
N GLN A 78 47.00 5.01 1.77
CA GLN A 78 46.62 3.59 1.84
C GLN A 78 45.11 3.34 1.69
N THR A 79 44.79 2.31 0.90
CA THR A 79 43.41 1.99 0.53
C THR A 79 42.77 1.10 1.60
N VAL A 80 42.00 1.67 2.51
CA VAL A 80 41.19 0.88 3.47
C VAL A 80 39.76 0.75 2.95
N THR A 81 39.22 -0.46 2.99
CA THR A 81 37.82 -0.72 2.60
C THR A 81 36.91 -0.34 3.76
N TRP A 82 35.89 0.49 3.53
CA TRP A 82 34.83 0.65 4.53
C TRP A 82 34.16 -0.70 4.80
N GLN A 83 34.36 -1.22 6.00
CA GLN A 83 33.58 -2.30 6.57
C GLN A 83 32.59 -1.70 7.55
N MET A 84 31.36 -2.22 7.57
CA MET A 84 30.29 -1.86 8.51
C MET A 84 30.75 -1.85 9.98
N GLN A 85 31.85 -2.57 10.29
CA GLN A 85 32.47 -2.71 11.60
C GLN A 85 33.26 -1.49 12.09
N LEU A 86 33.57 -0.50 11.24
CA LEU A 86 34.42 0.66 11.61
C LEU A 86 33.65 1.95 11.92
N TYR A 87 32.31 1.91 11.89
CA TYR A 87 31.46 3.06 12.26
C TYR A 87 31.64 3.41 13.75
N GLY A 88 31.99 4.67 14.05
CA GLY A 88 32.22 5.15 15.42
C GLY A 88 33.66 4.97 15.93
N THR A 89 34.62 4.65 15.05
CA THR A 89 36.05 4.65 15.39
C THR A 89 36.67 6.04 15.17
N PRO A 90 37.72 6.42 15.94
CA PRO A 90 38.42 7.71 15.78
C PRO A 90 39.00 7.95 14.38
N LEU A 91 39.11 6.90 13.57
CA LEU A 91 39.70 6.91 12.24
C LEU A 91 38.77 7.47 11.15
N LEU A 92 37.49 7.69 11.43
CA LEU A 92 36.50 8.10 10.43
C LEU A 92 35.63 9.26 10.95
N SER A 93 36.03 10.49 10.64
CA SER A 93 35.26 11.71 10.95
C SER A 93 34.04 11.84 10.04
N ILE A 94 32.97 11.10 10.34
CA ILE A 94 31.63 11.39 9.81
C ILE A 94 30.88 12.24 10.84
N PRO A 95 30.02 13.19 10.41
CA PRO A 95 29.15 13.91 11.33
C PRO A 95 28.36 12.96 12.23
N GLU A 96 28.49 13.15 13.54
CA GLU A 96 27.67 12.45 14.54
C GLU A 96 26.21 12.84 14.31
N VAL A 97 25.39 11.86 13.94
CA VAL A 97 23.94 12.01 13.93
C VAL A 97 23.43 11.42 15.24
N PRO A 98 22.63 12.17 16.03
CA PRO A 98 22.03 11.64 17.24
C PRO A 98 21.24 10.35 16.97
N ASP A 99 21.43 9.34 17.82
CA ASP A 99 20.66 8.08 17.80
C ASP A 99 19.58 8.10 18.89
N ASP A 100 18.82 9.19 18.92
CA ASP A 100 17.69 9.40 19.83
C ASP A 100 16.36 8.92 19.22
N PRO A 101 15.28 8.83 20.02
CA PRO A 101 13.98 8.38 19.54
C PRO A 101 13.39 9.18 18.37
N GLU A 102 13.61 10.49 18.29
CA GLU A 102 13.07 11.36 17.22
C GLU A 102 13.74 11.05 15.87
N HIS A 103 15.06 10.89 15.89
CA HIS A 103 15.84 10.50 14.72
C HIS A 103 15.50 9.08 14.27
N ARG A 104 15.34 8.15 15.21
CA ARG A 104 14.90 6.77 14.92
C ARG A 104 13.50 6.76 14.31
N LEU A 105 12.57 7.58 14.82
CA LEU A 105 11.24 7.72 14.26
C LEU A 105 11.29 8.22 12.81
N GLY A 106 12.28 9.07 12.47
CA GLY A 106 12.56 9.48 11.10
C GLY A 106 12.95 8.33 10.17
N LEU A 107 13.63 7.28 10.66
CA LEU A 107 13.89 6.07 9.87
C LEU A 107 12.61 5.31 9.54
N TYR A 108 11.69 5.20 10.49
CA TYR A 108 10.38 4.58 10.26
C TYR A 108 9.57 5.39 9.25
N HIS A 109 9.57 6.73 9.38
CA HIS A 109 8.92 7.61 8.42
C HIS A 109 9.49 7.42 7.00
N ALA A 110 10.82 7.47 6.86
CA ALA A 110 11.51 7.28 5.59
C ALA A 110 11.25 5.88 5.00
N THR A 111 11.22 4.86 5.86
CA THR A 111 10.93 3.47 5.46
C THR A 111 9.50 3.33 4.94
N LEU A 112 8.51 3.87 5.65
CA LEU A 112 7.13 3.89 5.17
C LEU A 112 7.00 4.59 3.83
N ASN A 113 7.65 5.74 3.68
CA ASN A 113 7.65 6.47 2.42
C ASN A 113 8.17 5.60 1.26
N ILE A 114 9.33 4.96 1.44
CA ILE A 114 9.92 4.03 0.46
C ILE A 114 8.97 2.87 0.15
N LEU A 115 8.44 2.18 1.16
CA LEU A 115 7.60 1.00 0.96
C LEU A 115 6.26 1.34 0.30
N VAL A 116 5.60 2.42 0.74
CA VAL A 116 4.34 2.89 0.15
C VAL A 116 4.56 3.25 -1.32
N ALA A 117 5.67 3.92 -1.66
CA ALA A 117 6.02 4.20 -3.04
C ALA A 117 6.19 2.91 -3.88
N LEU A 118 6.88 1.91 -3.33
CA LEU A 118 7.10 0.62 -4.00
C LEU A 118 5.79 -0.12 -4.29
N PHE A 119 4.92 -0.28 -3.28
CA PHE A 119 3.68 -1.05 -3.43
C PHE A 119 2.57 -0.30 -4.18
N LYS A 120 2.65 1.03 -4.27
CA LYS A 120 1.80 1.84 -5.17
C LYS A 120 2.37 1.98 -6.59
N ASP A 121 3.59 1.52 -6.84
CA ASP A 121 4.37 1.78 -8.07
C ASP A 121 4.41 3.28 -8.43
N SER A 122 4.55 4.14 -7.42
CA SER A 122 4.52 5.60 -7.61
C SER A 122 5.90 6.09 -8.09
N ARG A 123 5.92 6.69 -9.29
CA ARG A 123 7.15 7.17 -9.97
C ARG A 123 7.24 8.70 -10.07
N ASP A 124 6.28 9.38 -9.46
CA ASP A 124 6.02 10.82 -9.56
C ASP A 124 5.74 11.45 -8.18
N ASN A 125 6.04 10.73 -7.10
CA ASN A 125 5.76 11.13 -5.72
C ASN A 125 4.27 11.29 -5.36
N SER A 126 3.33 10.81 -6.18
CA SER A 126 1.89 10.76 -5.86
C SER A 126 1.55 9.95 -4.59
N HIS A 127 2.48 9.15 -4.09
CA HIS A 127 2.34 8.38 -2.86
C HIS A 127 2.50 9.20 -1.57
N MET A 128 3.10 10.39 -1.61
CA MET A 128 3.50 11.15 -0.40
C MET A 128 2.35 11.33 0.59
N ARG A 129 1.17 11.80 0.14
CA ARG A 129 -0.01 11.96 1.01
C ARG A 129 -0.45 10.63 1.63
N THR A 130 -0.38 9.52 0.88
CA THR A 130 -0.68 8.19 1.42
C THR A 130 0.36 7.79 2.48
N ALA A 131 1.65 8.03 2.23
CA ALA A 131 2.72 7.70 3.15
C ALA A 131 2.58 8.47 4.48
N GLU A 132 2.31 9.77 4.42
CA GLU A 132 2.08 10.61 5.61
C GLU A 132 0.88 10.12 6.44
N ASN A 133 -0.25 9.84 5.79
CA ASN A 133 -1.43 9.31 6.48
C ASN A 133 -1.15 7.96 7.15
N ARG A 134 -0.37 7.08 6.49
CA ARG A 134 0.03 5.79 7.05
C ARG A 134 1.04 5.94 8.18
N PHE A 135 1.90 6.94 8.12
CA PHE A 135 2.83 7.25 9.20
C PHE A 135 2.10 7.78 10.44
N LYS A 136 1.08 8.63 10.28
CA LYS A 136 0.20 9.04 11.40
C LYS A 136 -0.52 7.86 12.04
N ALA A 137 -1.08 6.97 11.23
CA ALA A 137 -1.73 5.75 11.72
C ALA A 137 -0.73 4.81 12.43
N PHE A 138 0.50 4.71 11.93
CA PHE A 138 1.58 4.00 12.60
C PHE A 138 1.93 4.61 13.96
N LYS A 139 2.10 5.95 14.05
CA LYS A 139 2.34 6.66 15.32
C LYS A 139 1.25 6.35 16.35
N ALA A 140 -0.01 6.39 15.93
CA ALA A 140 -1.14 6.02 16.78
C ALA A 140 -1.06 4.56 17.25
N ALA A 141 -0.72 3.63 16.35
CA ALA A 141 -0.60 2.21 16.68
C ALA A 141 0.55 1.88 17.66
N VAL A 142 1.64 2.65 17.64
CA VAL A 142 2.74 2.52 18.61
C VAL A 142 2.59 3.45 19.83
N ASN A 143 1.45 4.15 19.93
CA ASN A 143 1.11 5.07 21.01
C ASN A 143 2.19 6.12 21.29
N THR A 144 2.60 6.84 20.23
CA THR A 144 3.56 7.94 20.33
C THR A 144 3.03 9.22 19.69
N ASP A 145 3.15 10.33 20.41
CA ASP A 145 2.89 11.70 19.93
C ASP A 145 4.16 12.37 19.38
N MET A 146 5.33 11.82 19.69
CA MET A 146 6.65 12.29 19.25
C MET A 146 6.73 12.63 17.77
N GLU A 147 7.25 13.81 17.45
CA GLU A 147 7.59 14.17 16.08
C GLU A 147 8.98 13.66 15.72
N HIS A 148 9.17 13.24 14.47
CA HIS A 148 10.50 12.86 14.02
C HIS A 148 11.31 14.11 13.69
N THR A 149 12.62 14.05 13.87
CA THR A 149 13.50 15.12 13.40
C THR A 149 13.37 15.26 11.88
N PRO A 150 13.16 16.46 11.33
CA PRO A 150 13.06 16.66 9.89
C PRO A 150 14.33 16.23 9.15
N TYR A 151 14.15 15.63 7.98
CA TYR A 151 15.26 15.28 7.08
C TYR A 151 14.94 15.72 5.65
N PRO A 152 15.96 15.93 4.79
CA PRO A 152 15.70 16.35 3.42
C PRO A 152 14.87 15.31 2.66
N ALA A 153 13.92 15.75 1.83
CA ALA A 153 13.06 14.84 1.07
C ALA A 153 13.86 13.80 0.27
N ILE A 154 13.35 12.56 0.23
CA ILE A 154 13.95 11.46 -0.51
C ILE A 154 13.17 11.30 -1.82
N ASN A 155 13.81 11.52 -2.96
CA ASN A 155 13.18 11.22 -4.25
C ASN A 155 13.25 9.71 -4.53
N VAL A 156 12.27 8.97 -4.01
CA VAL A 156 12.19 7.51 -4.13
C VAL A 156 11.82 7.02 -5.54
N SER A 157 11.36 7.90 -6.43
CA SER A 157 10.88 7.55 -7.77
C SER A 157 11.92 6.78 -8.58
N ALA A 158 13.18 7.22 -8.55
CA ALA A 158 14.28 6.53 -9.24
C ALA A 158 14.54 5.13 -8.67
N TYR A 159 14.33 4.93 -7.37
CA TYR A 159 14.45 3.62 -6.72
C TYR A 159 13.28 2.70 -7.08
N VAL A 160 12.05 3.23 -7.14
CA VAL A 160 10.87 2.49 -7.60
C VAL A 160 11.05 2.01 -9.05
N ILE A 161 11.50 2.90 -9.94
CA ILE A 161 11.83 2.55 -11.33
C ILE A 161 12.89 1.46 -11.38
N TYR A 162 14.02 1.65 -10.67
CA TYR A 162 15.10 0.67 -10.62
C TYR A 162 14.59 -0.70 -10.20
N LEU A 163 13.85 -0.79 -9.08
CA LEU A 163 13.34 -2.07 -8.56
C LEU A 163 12.33 -2.68 -9.53
N SER A 164 11.48 -1.88 -10.18
CA SER A 164 10.46 -2.34 -11.12
C SER A 164 11.04 -3.06 -12.35
N LEU A 165 12.24 -2.67 -12.77
CA LEU A 165 12.92 -3.24 -13.93
C LEU A 165 13.66 -4.55 -13.61
N GLN A 166 13.73 -4.95 -12.34
CA GLN A 166 14.45 -6.16 -11.96
C GLN A 166 13.60 -7.41 -12.19
N PRO A 167 14.13 -8.48 -12.82
CA PRO A 167 13.37 -9.71 -13.05
C PRO A 167 12.97 -10.43 -11.74
N TRP A 168 13.71 -10.15 -10.66
CA TRP A 168 13.47 -10.70 -9.33
C TRP A 168 12.63 -9.78 -8.42
N CYS A 169 12.14 -8.64 -8.92
CA CYS A 169 11.36 -7.66 -8.15
C CYS A 169 10.22 -8.30 -7.36
N HIS A 170 9.44 -9.16 -8.04
CA HIS A 170 8.28 -9.82 -7.45
C HIS A 170 8.62 -10.67 -6.23
N ARG A 171 9.77 -11.35 -6.25
CA ARG A 171 10.24 -12.16 -5.11
C ARG A 171 10.62 -11.29 -3.93
N VAL A 172 11.24 -10.14 -4.18
CA VAL A 172 11.62 -9.20 -3.12
C VAL A 172 10.38 -8.57 -2.49
N LEU A 173 9.43 -8.08 -3.30
CA LEU A 173 8.18 -7.49 -2.77
C LEU A 173 7.36 -8.52 -1.97
N ARG A 174 7.23 -9.77 -2.48
CA ARG A 174 6.60 -10.86 -1.73
C ARG A 174 7.34 -11.18 -0.43
N ARG A 175 8.68 -11.22 -0.46
CA ARG A 175 9.48 -11.47 0.74
C ARG A 175 9.28 -10.39 1.80
N ILE A 176 9.21 -9.11 1.40
CA ILE A 176 8.92 -8.01 2.33
C ILE A 176 7.58 -8.26 3.04
N LEU A 177 6.51 -8.58 2.29
CA LEU A 177 5.17 -8.81 2.85
C LEU A 177 5.01 -10.13 3.63
N SER A 178 5.86 -11.13 3.41
CA SER A 178 5.79 -12.43 4.10
C SER A 178 6.72 -12.53 5.31
N THR A 179 7.62 -11.56 5.48
CA THR A 179 8.56 -11.58 6.60
C THR A 179 7.81 -11.23 7.87
N LYS A 180 7.95 -12.08 8.90
CA LYS A 180 7.45 -11.79 10.24
C LYS A 180 8.37 -10.78 10.90
N PHE A 181 7.82 -9.64 11.28
CA PHE A 181 8.51 -8.60 12.06
C PHE A 181 7.90 -8.56 13.46
N THR A 182 8.62 -7.94 14.40
CA THR A 182 8.18 -7.78 15.78
C THR A 182 8.31 -6.33 16.21
N GLY A 183 7.55 -5.93 17.23
CA GLY A 183 7.62 -4.58 17.81
C GLY A 183 7.13 -3.50 16.83
N PRO A 184 7.73 -2.30 16.83
CA PRO A 184 7.28 -1.21 15.95
C PRO A 184 7.32 -1.55 14.46
N ALA A 185 8.27 -2.37 14.01
CA ALA A 185 8.36 -2.80 12.62
C ALA A 185 7.14 -3.63 12.19
N GLU A 186 6.53 -4.40 13.10
CA GLU A 186 5.29 -5.14 12.85
C GLU A 186 4.11 -4.19 12.60
N GLN A 187 3.93 -3.20 13.48
CA GLN A 187 2.86 -2.20 13.35
C GLN A 187 3.02 -1.36 12.08
N MET A 188 4.26 -1.04 11.71
CA MET A 188 4.55 -0.38 10.45
C MET A 188 4.15 -1.25 9.24
N MET A 189 4.44 -2.56 9.30
CA MET A 189 4.08 -3.47 8.22
C MET A 189 2.57 -3.69 8.09
N VAL A 190 1.77 -3.59 9.16
CA VAL A 190 0.31 -3.53 9.06
C VAL A 190 -0.14 -2.40 8.12
N GLN A 191 0.46 -1.20 8.26
CA GLN A 191 0.16 -0.07 7.39
C GLN A 191 0.57 -0.33 5.93
N VAL A 192 1.71 -1.00 5.72
CA VAL A 192 2.19 -1.39 4.40
C VAL A 192 1.26 -2.43 3.76
N HIS A 193 0.77 -3.40 4.52
CA HIS A 193 -0.23 -4.38 4.05
C HIS A 193 -1.53 -3.69 3.63
N MET A 194 -2.01 -2.70 4.39
CA MET A 194 -3.21 -1.93 4.01
C MET A 194 -3.03 -1.16 2.70
N VAL A 195 -1.82 -0.69 2.40
CA VAL A 195 -1.52 -0.05 1.12
C VAL A 195 -1.38 -1.06 -0.01
N ALA A 196 -0.70 -2.17 0.23
CA ALA A 196 -0.38 -3.15 -0.80
C ALA A 196 -1.60 -4.00 -1.21
N ARG A 197 -2.48 -4.30 -0.25
CA ARG A 197 -3.67 -5.13 -0.49
C ARG A 197 -4.61 -4.43 -1.46
N TRP A 198 -4.99 -5.11 -2.52
CA TRP A 198 -5.79 -4.62 -3.64
C TRP A 198 -5.20 -3.41 -4.38
N SER A 199 -3.95 -3.03 -4.10
CA SER A 199 -3.25 -1.98 -4.83
C SER A 199 -3.16 -2.33 -6.31
N GLN A 200 -3.40 -1.34 -7.16
CA GLN A 200 -3.37 -1.48 -8.63
C GLN A 200 -4.38 -2.53 -9.16
N MET A 201 -5.39 -2.91 -8.37
CA MET A 201 -6.49 -3.79 -8.78
C MET A 201 -7.83 -3.06 -8.90
N THR A 202 -7.85 -1.72 -8.75
CA THR A 202 -9.07 -0.90 -8.74
C THR A 202 -10.01 -1.19 -9.90
N THR A 203 -9.51 -1.27 -11.14
CA THR A 203 -10.36 -1.56 -12.30
C THR A 203 -10.88 -3.00 -12.31
N LEU A 204 -10.07 -3.99 -11.90
CA LEU A 204 -10.52 -5.38 -11.81
C LEU A 204 -11.61 -5.54 -10.73
N ASN A 205 -11.45 -4.86 -9.60
CA ASN A 205 -12.45 -4.84 -8.54
C ASN A 205 -13.72 -4.10 -8.96
N ALA A 206 -13.60 -3.01 -9.74
CA ALA A 206 -14.75 -2.31 -10.31
C ALA A 206 -15.52 -3.22 -11.28
N ILE A 207 -14.82 -4.00 -12.12
CA ILE A 207 -15.48 -4.99 -13.00
C ILE A 207 -16.19 -6.05 -12.17
N LYS A 208 -15.54 -6.63 -11.15
CA LYS A 208 -16.19 -7.64 -10.30
C LYS A 208 -17.45 -7.10 -9.62
N ARG A 209 -17.39 -5.89 -9.05
CA ARG A 209 -18.57 -5.22 -8.46
C ARG A 209 -19.65 -4.99 -9.49
N PHE A 210 -19.29 -4.46 -10.66
CA PHE A 210 -20.22 -4.25 -11.77
C PHE A 210 -20.96 -5.55 -12.15
N LEU A 211 -20.25 -6.67 -12.27
CA LEU A 211 -20.88 -7.96 -12.61
C LEU A 211 -21.82 -8.49 -11.53
N ASN A 212 -21.62 -8.11 -10.26
CA ASN A 212 -22.44 -8.55 -9.15
C ASN A 212 -23.63 -7.61 -8.87
N GLU A 213 -23.44 -6.31 -9.07
CA GLU A 213 -24.33 -5.26 -8.56
C GLU A 213 -25.09 -4.51 -9.67
N CYS A 214 -24.68 -4.62 -10.93
CA CYS A 214 -25.28 -3.83 -12.01
C CYS A 214 -26.74 -4.23 -12.28
N ASP A 215 -27.63 -3.23 -12.22
CA ASP A 215 -29.06 -3.33 -12.54
C ASP A 215 -29.46 -2.51 -13.79
N SER A 216 -28.48 -2.00 -14.52
CA SER A 216 -28.67 -1.21 -15.74
C SER A 216 -28.31 -1.98 -17.00
N SER A 217 -28.76 -1.48 -18.14
CA SER A 217 -28.54 -2.14 -19.42
C SER A 217 -27.10 -2.06 -19.94
N LEU A 218 -26.19 -1.44 -19.19
CA LEU A 218 -24.75 -1.49 -19.44
C LEU A 218 -24.23 -2.92 -19.64
N ILE A 219 -24.73 -3.87 -18.84
CA ILE A 219 -24.31 -5.28 -18.91
C ILE A 219 -24.83 -5.98 -20.19
N LEU A 220 -25.85 -5.41 -20.84
CA LEU A 220 -26.47 -5.96 -22.05
C LEU A 220 -25.83 -5.44 -23.33
N ILE A 221 -24.92 -4.47 -23.27
CA ILE A 221 -24.18 -3.99 -24.43
C ILE A 221 -23.41 -5.18 -25.04
N PRO A 222 -23.58 -5.48 -26.35
CA PRO A 222 -22.99 -6.68 -26.97
C PRO A 222 -21.48 -6.80 -26.73
N GLU A 223 -20.74 -5.72 -26.92
CA GLU A 223 -19.29 -5.66 -26.75
C GLU A 223 -18.86 -5.89 -25.30
N VAL A 224 -19.68 -5.46 -24.33
CA VAL A 224 -19.47 -5.76 -22.90
C VAL A 224 -19.70 -7.24 -22.66
N LYS A 225 -20.83 -7.78 -23.13
CA LYS A 225 -21.23 -9.18 -22.96
C LYS A 225 -20.19 -10.16 -23.48
N GLU A 226 -19.57 -9.87 -24.63
CA GLU A 226 -18.51 -10.68 -25.23
C GLU A 226 -17.21 -10.72 -24.40
N GLU A 227 -16.94 -9.68 -23.62
CA GLU A 227 -15.73 -9.58 -22.78
C GLU A 227 -15.89 -10.26 -21.41
N ILE A 228 -17.13 -10.46 -20.94
CA ILE A 228 -17.40 -11.04 -19.61
C ILE A 228 -16.79 -12.45 -19.44
N PRO A 229 -16.99 -13.43 -20.35
CA PRO A 229 -16.38 -14.74 -20.22
C PRO A 229 -14.85 -14.69 -20.19
N LYS A 230 -14.25 -13.84 -21.03
CA LYS A 230 -12.80 -13.62 -21.10
C LYS A 230 -12.25 -13.06 -19.79
N PHE A 231 -12.99 -12.13 -19.19
CA PHE A 231 -12.64 -11.57 -17.88
C PHE A 231 -12.72 -12.62 -16.77
N HIS A 232 -13.80 -13.40 -16.70
CA HIS A 232 -13.95 -14.46 -15.69
C HIS A 232 -12.80 -15.47 -15.77
N GLU A 233 -12.48 -15.96 -16.97
CA GLU A 233 -11.36 -16.89 -17.17
C GLU A 233 -10.04 -16.28 -16.70
N ALA A 234 -9.75 -15.03 -17.10
CA ALA A 234 -8.52 -14.35 -16.70
C ALA A 234 -8.44 -14.07 -15.19
N TYR A 235 -9.56 -13.72 -14.56
CA TYR A 235 -9.66 -13.41 -13.14
C TYR A 235 -9.51 -14.66 -12.27
N GLU A 236 -10.23 -15.73 -12.59
CA GLU A 236 -10.12 -17.01 -11.86
C GLU A 236 -8.74 -17.64 -12.06
N ARG A 237 -8.19 -17.63 -13.29
CA ARG A 237 -6.81 -18.06 -13.52
C ARG A 237 -5.81 -17.28 -12.67
N LEU A 238 -6.00 -15.96 -12.55
CA LEU A 238 -5.14 -15.14 -11.69
C LEU A 238 -5.29 -15.55 -10.22
N ARG A 239 -6.52 -15.76 -9.75
CA ARG A 239 -6.84 -16.22 -8.38
C ARG A 239 -6.18 -17.56 -8.08
N GLU A 240 -6.38 -18.56 -8.92
CA GLU A 240 -5.80 -19.90 -8.79
C GLU A 240 -4.27 -19.85 -8.76
N LYS A 241 -3.64 -19.11 -9.67
CA LYS A 241 -2.17 -19.06 -9.77
C LYS A 241 -1.49 -18.29 -8.64
N THR A 242 -2.21 -17.40 -7.97
CA THR A 242 -1.65 -16.57 -6.90
C THR A 242 -2.08 -17.01 -5.51
N GLY A 243 -3.18 -17.75 -5.38
CA GLY A 243 -3.68 -18.30 -4.12
C GLY A 243 -3.91 -17.20 -3.08
N GLU A 244 -3.36 -17.38 -1.88
CA GLU A 244 -3.41 -16.39 -0.79
C GLU A 244 -2.83 -15.01 -1.18
N TRP A 245 -1.93 -14.96 -2.18
CA TRP A 245 -1.30 -13.73 -2.65
C TRP A 245 -2.16 -12.96 -3.65
N PHE A 246 -3.33 -13.47 -4.00
CA PHE A 246 -4.24 -12.84 -4.96
C PHE A 246 -4.52 -11.35 -4.67
N PRO A 247 -4.87 -10.96 -3.42
CA PRO A 247 -5.09 -9.54 -3.10
C PRO A 247 -3.85 -8.66 -3.31
N TYR A 248 -2.66 -9.24 -3.31
CA TYR A 248 -1.40 -8.51 -3.44
C TYR A 248 -0.79 -8.65 -4.84
N ALA A 249 -1.41 -9.42 -5.74
CA ALA A 249 -0.77 -9.93 -6.95
C ALA A 249 -0.21 -8.83 -7.85
N LYS A 250 -0.94 -7.73 -8.02
CA LYS A 250 -0.45 -6.55 -8.77
C LYS A 250 0.63 -5.78 -7.99
N ALA A 251 0.43 -5.56 -6.68
CA ALA A 251 1.36 -4.85 -5.82
C ALA A 251 2.74 -5.51 -5.76
N ILE A 252 2.78 -6.85 -5.71
CA ILE A 252 4.02 -7.64 -5.76
C ILE A 252 4.52 -7.87 -7.19
N LYS A 253 3.88 -7.29 -8.21
CA LYS A 253 4.25 -7.44 -9.62
C LYS A 253 4.32 -8.92 -10.07
N HIS A 254 3.36 -9.73 -9.61
CA HIS A 254 3.30 -11.15 -9.97
C HIS A 254 3.19 -11.32 -11.49
N PRO A 255 3.95 -12.24 -12.12
CA PRO A 255 3.95 -12.41 -13.57
C PRO A 255 2.55 -12.64 -14.18
N GLU A 256 1.72 -13.46 -13.53
CA GLU A 256 0.33 -13.69 -13.98
C GLU A 256 -0.52 -12.42 -13.87
N ALA A 257 -0.32 -11.60 -12.83
CA ALA A 257 -1.06 -10.36 -12.67
C ALA A 257 -0.71 -9.35 -13.78
N GLN A 258 0.51 -9.40 -14.31
CA GLN A 258 0.92 -8.52 -15.42
C GLN A 258 0.25 -8.87 -16.75
N LYS A 259 -0.26 -10.11 -16.90
CA LYS A 259 -1.02 -10.55 -18.09
C LYS A 259 -2.45 -10.02 -18.08
N VAL A 260 -3.05 -9.90 -16.90
CA VAL A 260 -4.41 -9.37 -16.73
C VAL A 260 -4.37 -7.84 -16.82
N LYS A 261 -4.55 -7.30 -18.02
CA LYS A 261 -4.54 -5.84 -18.28
C LYS A 261 -5.94 -5.37 -18.61
N THR A 262 -6.30 -4.18 -18.14
CA THR A 262 -7.55 -3.50 -18.52
C THR A 262 -7.73 -3.41 -20.04
N ALA A 263 -6.65 -3.25 -20.79
CA ALA A 263 -6.67 -3.21 -22.25
C ALA A 263 -7.11 -4.52 -22.93
N ALA A 264 -7.19 -5.64 -22.20
CA ALA A 264 -7.70 -6.91 -22.73
C ALA A 264 -9.24 -6.99 -22.70
N PHE A 265 -9.89 -6.10 -21.94
CA PHE A 265 -11.35 -6.00 -21.81
C PHE A 265 -11.74 -4.51 -21.71
N PRO A 266 -11.47 -3.72 -22.76
CA PRO A 266 -11.65 -2.28 -22.73
C PRO A 266 -13.13 -1.85 -22.62
N ASN A 267 -14.07 -2.60 -23.21
CA ASN A 267 -15.50 -2.24 -23.17
C ASN A 267 -16.11 -2.53 -21.80
N LEU A 268 -15.84 -3.72 -21.26
CA LEU A 268 -16.26 -4.11 -19.92
C LEU A 268 -15.64 -3.22 -18.85
N ALA A 269 -14.34 -2.88 -18.98
CA ALA A 269 -13.70 -1.96 -18.07
C ALA A 269 -14.30 -0.54 -18.13
N SER A 270 -14.65 -0.05 -19.33
CA SER A 270 -15.34 1.24 -19.49
C SER A 270 -16.71 1.23 -18.82
N ALA A 271 -17.52 0.20 -19.07
CA ALA A 271 -18.85 0.07 -18.47
C ALA A 271 -18.77 -0.02 -16.94
N ALA A 272 -17.86 -0.83 -16.40
CA ALA A 272 -17.68 -0.98 -14.96
C ALA A 272 -17.19 0.30 -14.28
N LEU A 273 -16.23 1.02 -14.87
CA LEU A 273 -15.76 2.29 -14.32
C LEU A 273 -16.83 3.38 -14.42
N TYR A 274 -17.64 3.39 -15.48
CA TYR A 274 -18.78 4.29 -15.61
C TYR A 274 -19.79 4.03 -14.48
N HIS A 275 -20.25 2.78 -14.34
CA HIS A 275 -21.16 2.37 -13.28
C HIS A 275 -20.64 2.75 -11.89
N ALA A 276 -19.35 2.49 -11.61
CA ALA A 276 -18.74 2.84 -10.33
C ALA A 276 -18.71 4.37 -10.09
N ALA A 277 -18.48 5.18 -11.11
CA ALA A 277 -18.44 6.64 -11.00
C ALA A 277 -19.83 7.27 -10.76
N GLU A 278 -20.88 6.66 -11.31
CA GLU A 278 -22.26 7.09 -11.07
C GLU A 278 -22.78 6.67 -9.69
N THR A 279 -22.31 5.52 -9.18
CA THR A 279 -22.77 4.96 -7.90
C THR A 279 -21.93 5.36 -6.69
N THR A 280 -20.68 5.84 -6.88
CA THR A 280 -19.78 6.19 -5.77
C THR A 280 -19.00 7.49 -6.02
N PRO A 281 -19.08 8.50 -5.11
CA PRO A 281 -18.36 9.77 -5.26
C PRO A 281 -16.84 9.62 -5.44
N THR A 282 -16.21 8.71 -4.69
CA THR A 282 -14.76 8.44 -4.77
C THR A 282 -14.32 7.96 -6.15
N MET A 283 -15.16 7.17 -6.81
CA MET A 283 -14.87 6.61 -8.14
C MET A 283 -15.08 7.64 -9.26
N ARG A 284 -15.93 8.64 -9.05
CA ARG A 284 -16.09 9.79 -9.95
C ARG A 284 -14.77 10.54 -10.12
N ASN A 285 -14.11 10.86 -9.01
CA ASN A 285 -12.79 11.50 -9.02
C ASN A 285 -11.72 10.58 -9.64
N TYR A 286 -11.79 9.28 -9.38
CA TYR A 286 -10.86 8.32 -9.98
C TYR A 286 -10.99 8.24 -11.50
N ARG A 287 -12.21 8.33 -12.04
CA ARG A 287 -12.51 8.23 -13.48
C ARG A 287 -12.28 9.53 -14.23
N ALA A 288 -12.38 10.69 -13.57
CA ALA A 288 -12.17 12.00 -14.22
C ALA A 288 -10.87 12.02 -15.06
N GLY A 289 -11.01 12.28 -16.37
CA GLY A 289 -9.88 12.32 -17.32
C GLY A 289 -9.31 10.95 -17.73
N LYS A 290 -9.88 9.82 -17.27
CA LYS A 290 -9.44 8.46 -17.67
C LYS A 290 -10.34 7.89 -18.74
N HIS A 291 -9.98 8.13 -19.99
CA HIS A 291 -10.56 7.40 -21.11
C HIS A 291 -9.80 6.07 -21.32
N ILE A 292 -10.53 4.95 -21.35
CA ILE A 292 -9.94 3.65 -21.70
C ILE A 292 -9.84 3.59 -23.22
N ARG A 293 -8.60 3.48 -23.72
CA ARG A 293 -8.35 3.32 -25.16
C ARG A 293 -9.07 2.07 -25.68
N GLY A 294 -9.89 2.25 -26.71
CA GLY A 294 -10.68 1.17 -27.32
C GLY A 294 -11.93 0.78 -26.52
N GLY A 295 -12.29 1.54 -25.48
CA GLY A 295 -13.54 1.33 -24.75
C GLY A 295 -14.71 2.15 -25.33
N LEU A 296 -15.91 1.89 -24.80
CA LEU A 296 -17.14 2.48 -25.30
C LEU A 296 -17.20 4.02 -25.14
N PRO A 297 -17.88 4.73 -26.07
CA PRO A 297 -18.17 6.15 -25.93
C PRO A 297 -19.03 6.45 -24.70
N GLU A 298 -18.79 7.60 -24.07
CA GLU A 298 -19.54 8.00 -22.87
C GLU A 298 -21.03 8.20 -23.13
N THR A 299 -21.41 8.63 -24.33
CA THR A 299 -22.82 8.77 -24.74
C THR A 299 -23.55 7.43 -24.74
N THR A 300 -22.92 6.36 -25.23
CA THR A 300 -23.46 4.99 -25.22
C THR A 300 -23.57 4.46 -23.79
N LEU A 301 -22.58 4.74 -22.95
CA LEU A 301 -22.59 4.32 -21.54
C LEU A 301 -23.71 5.01 -20.77
N LYS A 302 -23.90 6.33 -20.99
CA LYS A 302 -24.95 7.11 -20.33
C LYS A 302 -26.35 6.60 -20.71
N SER A 303 -26.65 6.45 -22.00
CA SER A 303 -27.96 5.99 -22.44
C SER A 303 -28.29 4.58 -21.93
N ALA A 304 -27.30 3.70 -21.89
CA ALA A 304 -27.46 2.35 -21.37
C ALA A 304 -27.58 2.30 -19.83
N PHE A 305 -26.92 3.21 -19.11
CA PHE A 305 -27.02 3.29 -17.65
C PHE A 305 -28.40 3.78 -17.19
N GLU A 306 -29.00 4.75 -17.90
CA GLU A 306 -30.32 5.29 -17.59
C GLU A 306 -31.46 4.25 -17.77
N ARG A 307 -31.24 3.23 -18.62
CA ARG A 307 -32.17 2.13 -18.82
C ARG A 307 -31.93 1.00 -17.81
N LYS A 308 -32.90 0.76 -16.93
CA LYS A 308 -32.91 -0.43 -16.06
C LYS A 308 -33.22 -1.71 -16.83
N ILE A 309 -32.63 -2.82 -16.41
CA ILE A 309 -32.95 -4.13 -16.97
C ILE A 309 -34.30 -4.65 -16.45
N SER A 310 -35.07 -5.30 -17.31
CA SER A 310 -36.30 -5.98 -16.93
C SER A 310 -36.01 -7.24 -16.11
N ARG A 311 -37.04 -7.76 -15.43
CA ARG A 311 -36.94 -9.03 -14.68
C ARG A 311 -36.58 -10.22 -15.57
N GLU A 312 -37.05 -10.21 -16.82
CA GLU A 312 -36.80 -11.25 -17.83
C GLU A 312 -35.38 -11.17 -18.38
N GLU A 313 -34.89 -9.96 -18.68
CA GLU A 313 -33.50 -9.72 -19.08
C GLU A 313 -32.54 -10.18 -17.97
N ARG A 314 -32.88 -9.89 -16.71
CA ARG A 314 -32.10 -10.33 -15.55
C ARG A 314 -32.08 -11.85 -15.38
N ALA A 315 -33.21 -12.53 -15.55
CA ALA A 315 -33.27 -13.99 -15.51
C ALA A 315 -32.40 -14.63 -16.60
N THR A 316 -32.36 -14.02 -17.78
CA THR A 316 -31.55 -14.47 -18.92
C THR A 316 -30.04 -14.32 -18.64
N LEU A 317 -29.64 -13.26 -17.92
CA LEU A 317 -28.24 -13.07 -17.49
C LEU A 317 -27.78 -14.16 -16.50
N TYR A 318 -28.64 -14.50 -15.52
CA TYR A 318 -28.35 -15.57 -14.57
C TYR A 318 -28.27 -16.94 -15.26
N SER A 319 -29.21 -17.26 -16.16
CA SER A 319 -29.18 -18.53 -16.89
C SER A 319 -27.98 -18.66 -17.84
N SER A 320 -27.41 -17.54 -18.27
CA SER A 320 -26.22 -17.49 -19.14
C SER A 320 -24.90 -17.50 -18.36
N GLY A 321 -24.93 -17.56 -17.02
CA GLY A 321 -23.72 -17.52 -16.18
C GLY A 321 -22.98 -16.18 -16.20
N ILE A 322 -23.64 -15.10 -16.64
CA ILE A 322 -23.05 -13.76 -16.78
C ILE A 322 -23.02 -13.03 -15.43
N THR A 323 -23.99 -13.33 -14.56
CA THR A 323 -24.06 -12.85 -13.19
C THR A 323 -23.99 -14.07 -12.27
N GLY A 324 -22.92 -14.20 -11.50
CA GLY A 324 -22.70 -15.35 -10.62
C GLY A 324 -22.13 -14.94 -9.28
N GLU A 325 -22.67 -15.50 -8.19
CA GLU A 325 -22.08 -15.40 -6.86
C GLU A 325 -20.70 -16.07 -6.85
N VAL A 326 -19.65 -15.27 -7.02
CA VAL A 326 -18.31 -15.70 -6.62
C VAL A 326 -18.27 -15.60 -5.09
N SER A 327 -18.39 -16.75 -4.43
CA SER A 327 -18.30 -16.87 -2.97
C SER A 327 -17.02 -16.19 -2.44
N ASP A 328 -17.19 -14.95 -1.97
CA ASP A 328 -16.18 -14.17 -1.27
C ASP A 328 -16.40 -14.36 0.24
N GLN A 329 -15.97 -15.50 0.79
CA GLN A 329 -15.62 -15.53 2.21
C GLN A 329 -14.25 -14.88 2.39
N VAL A 330 -14.21 -13.55 2.40
CA VAL A 330 -13.14 -12.80 3.04
C VAL A 330 -13.76 -11.61 3.76
N SER A 331 -13.76 -11.72 5.08
CA SER A 331 -14.30 -10.81 6.08
C SER A 331 -14.27 -9.33 5.67
N GLN A 332 -15.46 -8.73 5.68
CA GLN A 332 -15.63 -7.30 5.83
C GLN A 332 -15.01 -6.87 7.18
N SER A 333 -14.23 -5.81 7.15
CA SER A 333 -13.85 -5.01 8.33
C SER A 333 -14.28 -3.56 8.07
N PRO A 334 -14.59 -2.80 9.12
CA PRO A 334 -15.76 -1.95 9.16
C PRO A 334 -15.62 -0.61 8.43
N THR A 335 -16.77 -0.16 7.96
CA THR A 335 -17.09 1.17 7.44
C THR A 335 -16.63 2.25 8.41
N GLU A 336 -15.96 3.28 7.87
CA GLU A 336 -15.68 4.52 8.57
C GLU A 336 -17.02 5.14 9.00
N ALA A 337 -17.18 5.38 10.30
CA ALA A 337 -18.32 6.09 10.85
C ALA A 337 -18.20 7.57 10.44
N GLU A 338 -19.15 8.04 9.65
CA GLU A 338 -19.43 9.46 9.48
C GLU A 338 -19.94 10.00 10.82
N SER A 339 -19.18 10.93 11.39
CA SER A 339 -19.59 11.76 12.52
C SER A 339 -20.53 12.83 11.99
N SER A 340 -21.83 12.68 12.22
CA SER A 340 -22.80 13.77 12.12
C SER A 340 -22.51 14.78 13.23
N MET A 341 -22.07 15.98 12.85
CA MET A 341 -22.26 17.18 13.67
C MET A 341 -23.72 17.57 13.49
N ASP A 342 -24.53 17.33 14.52
CA ASP A 342 -25.81 18.00 14.69
C ASP A 342 -25.60 19.28 15.49
N ASP A 343 -26.29 20.33 15.04
CA ASP A 343 -26.39 21.65 15.63
C ASP A 343 -27.04 21.60 17.03
N ASP A 344 -26.37 22.21 18.02
CA ASP A 344 -26.92 23.15 19.02
C ASP A 344 -25.81 23.71 19.94
#